data_AF-A0A3D5RA44-F1
#
_entry.id   AF-A0A3D5RA44-F1
#
_cell.length_a   1.000
_cell.length_b   1.000
_cell.length_c   1.000
_cell.angle_alpha   90.00
_cell.angle_beta   90.00
_cell.angle_gamma   90.00
#
_symmetry.space_group_name_H-M   'P 1'
#
loop_
_entity.id
_entity.type
_entity.pdbx_description
1 polymer ?
#
loop_
_entity_poly.entity_id
_entity_poly.type
_entity_poly.pdbx_seq_one_letter_code
_entity_poly.pdbx_strand_id
1 'polypeptide(L)'
;MKKIKILLLIIVCIMLFSTAVYGSDLVIKDETNLQKEINLNDYPRDSRERFVASLAIEKNISYEEADALEKETASEIIITRSPVEILKYKTVDKHAGTISGDSYNQVVYIATEVRYVWNQYSNELVYIESLGSPLMYLPGVTSSSLSMQGGDFNIEKYNTSGRISRTVSFTYTVEGITISIGGDILGVSTTTDGTRITTRAKTYDINITESDL
;
A
#
# COMPACT_ATOMS: atom_id res chain seq x y z
N MET A 1 7.88 51.36 53.60
CA MET A 1 8.50 50.32 54.46
C MET A 1 7.70 49.04 54.27
N LYS A 2 8.19 47.83 54.01
CA LYS A 2 9.49 47.28 53.61
C LYS A 2 9.13 46.00 52.81
N LYS A 3 9.76 45.79 51.66
CA LYS A 3 9.65 44.57 50.84
C LYS A 3 10.28 43.41 51.59
N ILE A 4 9.61 42.24 51.66
CA ILE A 4 10.24 40.99 52.10
C ILE A 4 10.71 40.23 50.86
N LYS A 5 12.03 40.14 50.74
CA LYS A 5 12.77 39.23 49.87
C LYS A 5 13.14 37.99 50.69
N ILE A 6 12.91 36.79 50.17
CA ILE A 6 13.57 35.54 50.62
C ILE A 6 13.78 34.75 49.32
N LEU A 7 14.91 34.92 48.61
CA LEU A 7 16.25 34.38 48.83
C LEU A 7 16.31 32.84 48.77
N LEU A 8 16.61 32.39 47.55
CA LEU A 8 17.37 31.20 47.14
C LEU A 8 18.23 30.57 48.26
N LEU A 9 18.11 29.25 48.46
CA LEU A 9 19.16 28.44 49.07
C LEU A 9 19.57 27.32 48.12
N ILE A 10 20.78 27.47 47.60
CA ILE A 10 21.52 26.52 46.78
C ILE A 10 22.01 25.39 47.70
N ILE A 11 21.70 24.13 47.35
CA ILE A 11 22.40 22.97 47.91
C ILE A 11 23.12 22.27 46.76
N VAL A 12 24.43 22.51 46.69
CA VAL A 12 25.40 21.67 46.01
C VAL A 12 26.16 20.96 47.12
N CYS A 13 26.09 19.63 47.16
CA CYS A 13 27.12 18.82 47.80
C CYS A 13 27.31 17.53 47.01
N ILE A 14 28.45 17.51 46.33
CA ILE A 14 29.09 16.40 45.63
C ILE A 14 29.44 15.32 46.66
N MET A 15 29.09 14.06 46.38
CA MET A 15 29.84 12.91 46.88
C MET A 15 30.12 11.93 45.74
N LEU A 16 31.40 11.63 45.61
CA LEU A 16 32.02 10.76 44.62
C LEU A 16 32.06 9.30 45.11
N PHE A 17 32.19 8.40 44.11
CA PHE A 17 32.72 7.04 44.14
C PHE A 17 31.94 5.94 44.89
N SER A 18 31.34 5.03 44.11
CA SER A 18 31.80 3.63 44.06
C SER A 18 31.38 2.99 42.74
N THR A 19 32.36 2.53 41.97
CA THR A 19 32.17 1.67 40.79
C THR A 19 31.69 0.29 41.25
N ALA A 20 30.45 -0.05 40.93
CA ALA A 20 30.04 -1.44 40.81
C ALA A 20 29.72 -1.67 39.33
N VAL A 21 30.68 -2.25 38.62
CA VAL A 21 30.44 -2.86 37.31
C VAL A 21 29.59 -4.09 37.58
N TYR A 22 28.26 -3.90 37.57
CA TYR A 22 27.35 -5.01 37.35
C TYR A 22 27.35 -5.27 35.85
N GLY A 23 28.09 -6.29 35.44
CA GLY A 23 27.90 -6.92 34.15
C GLY A 23 26.50 -7.54 34.12
N SER A 24 25.49 -6.75 33.76
CA SER A 24 24.32 -7.30 33.11
C SER A 24 24.75 -7.61 31.69
N ASP A 25 24.86 -8.89 31.35
CA ASP A 25 24.79 -9.32 29.96
C ASP A 25 23.47 -8.76 29.41
N LEU A 26 23.55 -7.60 28.78
CA LEU A 26 22.59 -7.21 27.77
C LEU A 26 22.75 -8.24 26.68
N VAL A 27 22.01 -9.34 26.81
CA VAL A 27 21.51 -10.05 25.65
C VAL A 27 20.67 -9.01 24.91
N ILE A 28 21.33 -8.24 24.05
CA ILE A 28 20.69 -7.64 22.91
C ILE A 28 20.16 -8.88 22.18
N LYS A 29 18.89 -9.20 22.44
CA LYS A 29 18.10 -9.94 21.47
C LYS A 29 18.16 -9.06 20.25
N ASP A 30 19.08 -9.41 19.36
CA ASP A 30 19.03 -8.99 17.98
C ASP A 30 17.76 -9.61 17.43
N GLU A 31 16.62 -8.99 17.72
CA GLU A 31 15.40 -9.15 16.95
C GLU A 31 15.71 -8.52 15.59
N THR A 32 16.57 -9.19 14.82
CA THR A 32 16.34 -9.32 13.39
C THR A 32 15.01 -10.05 13.27
N ASN A 33 13.94 -9.30 13.51
CA ASN A 33 12.58 -9.63 13.14
C ASN A 33 12.62 -9.66 11.62
N LEU A 34 13.05 -10.81 11.07
CA LEU A 34 12.83 -11.19 9.70
C LEU A 34 11.30 -11.33 9.58
N GLN A 35 10.60 -10.20 9.60
CA GLN A 35 9.19 -10.16 9.23
C GLN A 35 9.15 -10.80 7.85
N LYS A 36 8.49 -11.96 7.76
CA LYS A 36 8.28 -12.63 6.50
C LYS A 36 7.67 -11.60 5.56
N GLU A 37 8.33 -11.34 4.43
CA GLU A 37 7.81 -10.43 3.42
C GLU A 37 6.38 -10.86 3.07
N ILE A 38 5.42 -9.95 3.28
CA ILE A 38 4.00 -10.23 3.08
C ILE A 38 3.75 -10.28 1.57
N ASN A 39 3.37 -11.44 1.06
CA ASN A 39 2.95 -11.61 -0.32
C ASN A 39 1.42 -11.69 -0.38
N LEU A 40 0.78 -10.73 -1.05
CA LEU A 40 -0.69 -10.71 -1.19
C LEU A 40 -1.25 -11.97 -1.84
N ASN A 41 -0.47 -12.66 -2.69
CA ASN A 41 -0.91 -13.88 -3.37
C ASN A 41 -1.00 -15.10 -2.43
N ASP A 42 -0.47 -15.01 -1.22
CA ASP A 42 -0.64 -16.04 -0.18
C ASP A 42 -2.07 -16.01 0.41
N TYR A 43 -2.85 -14.95 0.15
CA TYR A 43 -4.19 -14.74 0.70
C TYR A 43 -5.28 -14.79 -0.38
N PRO A 44 -6.44 -15.41 -0.12
CA PRO A 44 -7.55 -15.46 -1.08
C PRO A 44 -7.99 -14.07 -1.52
N ARG A 45 -8.32 -13.92 -2.81
CA ARG A 45 -8.97 -12.70 -3.29
C ARG A 45 -10.33 -12.51 -2.64
N ASP A 46 -10.79 -11.25 -2.59
CA ASP A 46 -12.09 -10.87 -2.02
C ASP A 46 -12.25 -11.30 -0.54
N SER A 47 -11.16 -11.26 0.23
CA SER A 47 -11.13 -11.70 1.62
C SER A 47 -10.68 -10.60 2.58
N ARG A 48 -11.11 -10.74 3.84
CA ARG A 48 -10.64 -9.89 4.94
C ARG A 48 -9.13 -10.06 5.15
N GLU A 49 -8.64 -11.29 5.10
CA GLU A 49 -7.23 -11.63 5.33
C GLU A 49 -6.32 -10.94 4.32
N ARG A 50 -6.73 -10.89 3.04
CA ARG A 50 -5.97 -10.18 2.01
C ARG A 50 -6.00 -8.66 2.19
N PHE A 51 -7.14 -8.11 2.63
CA PHE A 51 -7.23 -6.69 3.01
C PHE A 51 -6.29 -6.38 4.18
N VAL A 52 -6.25 -7.22 5.22
CA VAL A 52 -5.32 -7.10 6.36
C VAL A 52 -3.86 -7.18 5.89
N ALA A 53 -3.53 -8.12 5.01
CA ALA A 53 -2.20 -8.23 4.44
C ALA A 53 -1.79 -6.97 3.65
N SER A 54 -2.71 -6.37 2.90
CA SER A 54 -2.50 -5.10 2.21
C SER A 54 -2.28 -3.95 3.18
N LEU A 55 -3.08 -3.88 4.26
CA LEU A 55 -2.95 -2.88 5.32
C LEU A 55 -1.59 -2.98 6.05
N ALA A 56 -1.11 -4.21 6.28
CA ALA A 56 0.19 -4.46 6.88
C ALA A 56 1.34 -3.91 6.02
N ILE A 57 1.29 -4.16 4.71
CA ILE A 57 2.25 -3.61 3.74
C ILE A 57 2.19 -2.08 3.73
N GLU A 58 0.98 -1.50 3.66
CA GLU A 58 0.78 -0.05 3.61
C GLU A 58 1.35 0.66 4.85
N LYS A 59 1.11 0.10 6.04
CA LYS A 59 1.55 0.69 7.31
C LYS A 59 2.94 0.26 7.74
N ASN A 60 3.57 -0.65 6.99
CA ASN A 60 4.85 -1.27 7.34
C ASN A 60 4.84 -1.85 8.77
N ILE A 61 3.81 -2.66 9.06
CA ILE A 61 3.59 -3.37 10.34
C ILE A 61 3.42 -4.86 10.08
N SER A 62 3.47 -5.68 11.14
CA SER A 62 3.19 -7.11 11.02
C SER A 62 1.73 -7.39 10.64
N TYR A 63 1.47 -8.60 10.12
CA TYR A 63 0.11 -9.04 9.81
C TYR A 63 -0.77 -9.03 11.06
N GLU A 64 -0.24 -9.47 12.20
CA GLU A 64 -0.96 -9.54 13.48
C GLU A 64 -1.35 -8.14 14.00
N GLU A 65 -0.46 -7.16 13.85
CA GLU A 65 -0.76 -5.76 14.20
C GLU A 65 -1.83 -5.17 13.28
N ALA A 66 -1.74 -5.45 11.96
CA ALA A 66 -2.76 -5.02 11.01
C ALA A 66 -4.11 -5.70 11.26
N ASP A 67 -4.13 -6.98 11.65
CA ASP A 67 -5.33 -7.73 11.98
C ASP A 67 -6.04 -7.15 13.21
N ALA A 68 -5.26 -6.81 14.24
CA ALA A 68 -5.79 -6.14 15.43
C ALA A 68 -6.39 -4.78 15.10
N LEU A 69 -5.67 -3.95 14.33
CA LEU A 69 -6.13 -2.63 13.90
C LEU A 69 -7.40 -2.72 13.04
N GLU A 70 -7.46 -3.71 12.15
CA GLU A 70 -8.63 -3.95 11.31
C GLU A 70 -9.85 -4.34 12.15
N LYS A 71 -9.69 -5.26 13.11
CA LYS A 71 -10.78 -5.69 14.02
C LYS A 71 -11.33 -4.55 14.85
N GLU A 72 -10.45 -3.70 15.39
CA GLU A 72 -10.84 -2.51 16.15
C GLU A 72 -11.68 -1.58 15.27
N THR A 73 -11.15 -1.21 14.10
CA THR A 73 -11.84 -0.33 13.14
C THR A 73 -13.18 -0.93 12.68
N ALA A 74 -13.21 -2.22 12.35
CA ALA A 74 -14.41 -2.92 11.91
C ALA A 74 -15.48 -2.94 13.00
N SER A 75 -15.08 -3.13 14.26
CA SER A 75 -15.99 -3.13 15.40
C SER A 75 -16.62 -1.76 15.62
N GLU A 76 -15.85 -0.67 15.53
CA GLU A 76 -16.36 0.70 15.62
C GLU A 76 -17.40 1.01 14.54
N ILE A 77 -17.13 0.56 13.31
CA ILE A 77 -18.05 0.74 12.18
C ILE A 77 -19.35 -0.05 12.41
N ILE A 78 -19.27 -1.31 12.85
CA ILE A 78 -20.45 -2.16 13.05
C ILE A 78 -21.31 -1.66 14.20
N ILE A 79 -20.71 -1.26 15.33
CA ILE A 79 -21.44 -0.80 16.53
C ILE A 79 -22.25 0.47 16.24
N THR A 80 -21.78 1.32 15.34
CA THR A 80 -22.42 2.60 15.01
C THR A 80 -23.52 2.48 13.95
N ARG A 81 -23.82 1.26 13.47
CA ARG A 81 -24.64 1.03 12.28
C ARG A 81 -25.87 0.16 12.50
N SER A 82 -26.74 0.20 11.48
CA SER A 82 -27.94 -0.61 11.40
C SER A 82 -27.60 -2.10 11.41
N PRO A 83 -28.38 -2.96 12.09
CA PRO A 83 -28.09 -4.40 12.20
C PRO A 83 -28.14 -5.15 10.85
N VAL A 84 -28.64 -4.52 9.78
CA VAL A 84 -28.68 -5.10 8.43
C VAL A 84 -27.50 -4.66 7.56
N GLU A 85 -26.62 -3.80 8.06
CA GLU A 85 -25.40 -3.37 7.40
C GLU A 85 -24.21 -4.23 7.84
N ILE A 86 -23.45 -4.75 6.86
CA ILE A 86 -22.26 -5.56 7.13
C ILE A 86 -21.03 -5.02 6.38
N LEU A 87 -19.84 -5.31 6.90
CA LEU A 87 -18.60 -5.11 6.17
C LEU A 87 -18.37 -6.27 5.19
N LYS A 88 -17.96 -5.91 3.97
CA LYS A 88 -17.50 -6.83 2.93
C LYS A 88 -16.16 -6.35 2.38
N TYR A 89 -15.47 -7.27 1.72
CA TYR A 89 -14.12 -7.07 1.19
C TYR A 89 -14.08 -7.50 -0.28
N LYS A 90 -13.37 -6.75 -1.11
CA LYS A 90 -13.22 -7.04 -2.54
C LYS A 90 -11.81 -6.73 -3.01
N THR A 91 -11.21 -7.62 -3.79
CA THR A 91 -10.01 -7.34 -4.57
C THR A 91 -10.43 -6.80 -5.93
N VAL A 92 -10.36 -5.50 -6.11
CA VAL A 92 -10.60 -4.85 -7.40
C VAL A 92 -9.32 -4.93 -8.22
N ASP A 93 -9.41 -5.41 -9.45
CA ASP A 93 -8.28 -5.60 -10.36
C ASP A 93 -8.74 -5.28 -11.78
N LYS A 94 -8.34 -4.10 -12.27
CA LYS A 94 -8.93 -3.51 -13.47
C LYS A 94 -7.86 -3.03 -14.44
N HIS A 95 -8.18 -3.15 -15.73
CA HIS A 95 -7.43 -2.52 -16.80
C HIS A 95 -7.43 -1.00 -16.60
N ALA A 96 -6.24 -0.42 -16.49
CA ALA A 96 -6.01 0.99 -16.20
C ALA A 96 -5.57 1.79 -17.43
N GLY A 97 -5.41 1.11 -18.57
CA GLY A 97 -4.94 1.68 -19.82
C GLY A 97 -3.92 0.79 -20.52
N THR A 98 -3.38 1.30 -21.64
CA THR A 98 -2.47 0.55 -22.50
C THR A 98 -1.29 1.44 -22.85
N ILE A 99 -0.08 0.88 -22.77
CA ILE A 99 1.14 1.41 -23.41
C ILE A 99 1.04 1.02 -24.89
N SER A 100 0.82 2.00 -25.76
CA SER A 100 0.61 1.73 -27.19
C SER A 100 1.85 2.04 -28.02
N GLY A 101 2.40 1.03 -28.68
CA GLY A 101 3.44 1.17 -29.69
C GLY A 101 2.95 0.72 -31.08
N ASP A 102 3.78 0.94 -32.10
CA ASP A 102 3.38 0.69 -33.50
C ASP A 102 3.21 -0.81 -33.82
N SER A 103 4.06 -1.66 -33.23
CA SER A 103 4.05 -3.12 -33.41
C SER A 103 3.78 -3.90 -32.13
N TYR A 104 3.57 -3.21 -31.01
CA TYR A 104 3.50 -3.79 -29.69
C TYR A 104 2.58 -2.97 -28.77
N ASN A 105 1.72 -3.65 -28.02
CA ASN A 105 0.89 -3.03 -27.00
C ASN A 105 1.06 -3.79 -25.67
N GLN A 106 1.18 -3.06 -24.57
CA GLN A 106 1.20 -3.64 -23.24
C GLN A 106 0.07 -3.05 -22.41
N VAL A 107 -0.83 -3.91 -21.93
CA VAL A 107 -1.89 -3.50 -21.00
C VAL A 107 -1.31 -3.23 -19.62
N VAL A 108 -1.87 -2.24 -18.94
CA VAL A 108 -1.54 -1.83 -17.58
C VAL A 108 -2.73 -2.12 -16.69
N TYR A 109 -2.49 -2.72 -15.54
CA TYR A 109 -3.53 -3.02 -14.55
C TYR A 109 -3.23 -2.27 -13.25
N ILE A 110 -4.30 -1.86 -12.57
CA ILE A 110 -4.27 -1.40 -11.18
C ILE A 110 -5.15 -2.35 -10.36
N ALA A 111 -4.60 -2.86 -9.27
CA ALA A 111 -5.31 -3.66 -8.29
C ALA A 111 -5.31 -2.97 -6.92
N THR A 112 -6.37 -3.15 -6.14
CA THR A 112 -6.48 -2.64 -4.77
C THR A 112 -7.45 -3.51 -3.96
N GLU A 113 -7.26 -3.55 -2.66
CA GLU A 113 -8.19 -4.19 -1.72
C GLU A 113 -9.18 -3.14 -1.20
N VAL A 114 -10.48 -3.43 -1.31
CA VAL A 114 -11.56 -2.52 -0.94
C VAL A 114 -12.33 -3.10 0.23
N ARG A 115 -12.60 -2.27 1.24
CA ARG A 115 -13.54 -2.57 2.33
C ARG A 115 -14.76 -1.67 2.18
N TYR A 116 -15.95 -2.25 2.21
CA TYR A 116 -17.19 -1.53 1.94
C TYR A 116 -18.32 -2.03 2.83
N VAL A 117 -19.34 -1.20 3.00
CA VAL A 117 -20.54 -1.55 3.77
C VAL A 117 -21.68 -1.88 2.83
N TRP A 118 -22.30 -3.03 3.07
CA TRP A 118 -23.39 -3.58 2.27
C TRP A 118 -24.64 -3.72 3.10
N ASN A 119 -25.78 -3.28 2.58
CA ASN A 119 -27.08 -3.53 3.19
C ASN A 119 -27.57 -4.91 2.74
N GLN A 120 -27.69 -5.86 3.65
CA GLN A 120 -28.12 -7.22 3.33
C GLN A 120 -29.60 -7.32 2.97
N TYR A 121 -30.42 -6.39 3.46
CA TYR A 121 -31.86 -6.39 3.22
C TYR A 121 -32.21 -5.81 1.85
N SER A 122 -31.67 -4.63 1.49
CA SER A 122 -31.89 -4.03 0.16
C SER A 122 -30.96 -4.62 -0.91
N ASN A 123 -29.90 -5.32 -0.50
CA ASN A 123 -28.87 -5.88 -1.37
C ASN A 123 -28.20 -4.80 -2.24
N GLU A 124 -27.74 -3.73 -1.58
CA GLU A 124 -27.13 -2.56 -2.21
C GLU A 124 -25.88 -2.11 -1.42
N LEU A 125 -24.97 -1.46 -2.14
CA LEU A 125 -23.83 -0.76 -1.57
C LEU A 125 -24.31 0.45 -0.76
N VAL A 126 -23.94 0.52 0.52
CA VAL A 126 -24.19 1.72 1.34
C VAL A 126 -23.09 2.75 1.07
N TYR A 127 -21.83 2.34 1.25
CA TYR A 127 -20.66 3.16 0.90
C TYR A 127 -19.36 2.35 0.91
N ILE A 128 -18.33 2.88 0.24
CA ILE A 128 -16.94 2.44 0.27
C ILE A 128 -16.26 3.02 1.51
N GLU A 129 -15.88 2.14 2.41
CA GLU A 129 -15.26 2.55 3.67
C GLU A 129 -13.76 2.80 3.47
N SER A 130 -13.05 1.92 2.77
CA SER A 130 -11.63 2.07 2.50
C SER A 130 -11.27 1.59 1.10
N LEU A 131 -10.37 2.35 0.47
CA LEU A 131 -9.61 1.94 -0.71
C LEU A 131 -8.17 1.72 -0.23
N GLY A 132 -7.73 0.47 -0.22
CA GLY A 132 -6.38 0.11 0.24
C GLY A 132 -5.29 0.57 -0.73
N SER A 133 -4.03 0.38 -0.30
CA SER A 133 -2.86 0.72 -1.10
C SER A 133 -2.88 0.02 -2.49
N PRO A 134 -2.93 0.78 -3.60
CA PRO A 134 -3.00 0.18 -4.93
C PRO A 134 -1.66 -0.39 -5.39
N LEU A 135 -1.71 -1.47 -6.17
CA LEU A 135 -0.61 -2.03 -6.92
C LEU A 135 -0.83 -1.75 -8.41
N MET A 136 0.22 -1.37 -9.13
CA MET A 136 0.22 -1.28 -10.59
C MET A 136 1.17 -2.34 -11.16
N TYR A 137 0.71 -3.06 -12.18
CA TYR A 137 1.50 -4.11 -12.81
C TYR A 137 1.20 -4.25 -14.31
N LEU A 138 2.12 -4.91 -15.01
CA LEU A 138 2.03 -5.24 -16.43
C LEU A 138 1.91 -6.77 -16.56
N PRO A 139 0.76 -7.33 -16.98
CA PRO A 139 0.62 -8.77 -17.17
C PRO A 139 1.70 -9.32 -18.11
N GLY A 140 2.32 -10.44 -17.71
CA GLY A 140 3.39 -11.08 -18.46
C GLY A 140 4.79 -10.50 -18.24
N VAL A 141 4.91 -9.37 -17.53
CA VAL A 141 6.20 -8.77 -17.17
C VAL A 141 6.52 -9.11 -15.71
N THR A 142 7.71 -9.64 -15.47
CA THR A 142 8.17 -9.98 -14.12
C THR A 142 8.48 -8.72 -13.30
N SER A 143 8.20 -8.75 -12.01
CA SER A 143 8.49 -7.62 -11.10
C SER A 143 9.97 -7.25 -11.06
N SER A 144 10.87 -8.22 -11.27
CA SER A 144 12.33 -7.98 -11.32
C SER A 144 12.79 -7.23 -12.56
N SER A 145 12.05 -7.32 -13.67
CA SER A 145 12.35 -6.59 -14.91
C SER A 145 11.61 -5.26 -15.00
N LEU A 146 10.54 -5.08 -14.23
CA LEU A 146 9.71 -3.89 -14.22
C LEU A 146 10.24 -2.82 -13.27
N SER A 147 10.54 -1.64 -13.82
CA SER A 147 10.79 -0.42 -13.07
C SER A 147 9.76 0.63 -13.44
N MET A 148 9.20 1.30 -12.43
CA MET A 148 8.24 2.38 -12.57
C MET A 148 8.85 3.68 -12.03
N GLN A 149 8.83 4.73 -12.83
CA GLN A 149 9.24 6.07 -12.39
C GLN A 149 8.06 7.03 -12.49
N GLY A 150 7.67 7.64 -11.38
CA GLY A 150 6.52 8.54 -11.33
C GLY A 150 6.18 8.93 -9.90
N GLY A 151 5.09 9.66 -9.73
CA GLY A 151 4.56 10.01 -8.41
C GLY A 151 3.81 8.86 -7.74
N ASP A 152 3.27 9.13 -6.56
CA ASP A 152 2.38 8.22 -5.83
C ASP A 152 1.01 8.10 -6.52
N PHE A 153 0.21 7.14 -6.08
CA PHE A 153 -1.18 7.03 -6.51
C PHE A 153 -1.99 8.22 -5.99
N ASN A 154 -2.77 8.83 -6.87
CA ASN A 154 -3.85 9.74 -6.52
C ASN A 154 -5.13 8.92 -6.33
N ILE A 155 -5.65 8.91 -5.10
CA ILE A 155 -6.83 8.14 -4.67
C ILE A 155 -7.94 9.11 -4.28
N GLU A 156 -9.04 9.07 -5.01
CA GLU A 156 -10.24 9.86 -4.77
C GLU A 156 -11.35 8.91 -4.32
N LYS A 157 -11.80 9.02 -3.07
CA LYS A 157 -12.87 8.18 -2.51
C LYS A 157 -14.14 9.00 -2.33
N TYR A 158 -15.24 8.51 -2.88
CA TYR A 158 -16.59 9.02 -2.67
C TYR A 158 -17.41 7.99 -1.90
N ASN A 159 -18.69 8.29 -1.61
CA ASN A 159 -19.54 7.37 -0.88
C ASN A 159 -19.68 6.04 -1.63
N THR A 160 -20.10 6.02 -2.89
CA THR A 160 -20.38 4.76 -3.62
C THR A 160 -19.46 4.53 -4.81
N SER A 161 -18.37 5.29 -4.89
CA SER A 161 -17.39 5.17 -5.96
C SER A 161 -16.00 5.60 -5.51
N GLY A 162 -15.00 5.20 -6.28
CA GLY A 162 -13.62 5.61 -6.09
C GLY A 162 -12.90 5.75 -7.42
N ARG A 163 -11.86 6.56 -7.46
CA ARG A 163 -10.95 6.66 -8.59
C ARG A 163 -9.52 6.54 -8.11
N ILE A 164 -8.76 5.67 -8.74
CA ILE A 164 -7.32 5.50 -8.47
C ILE A 164 -6.59 5.81 -9.76
N SER A 165 -5.60 6.69 -9.68
CA SER A 165 -4.81 7.08 -10.84
C SER A 165 -3.35 7.25 -10.48
N ARG A 166 -2.46 7.01 -11.46
CA ARG A 166 -1.02 7.25 -11.29
C ARG A 166 -0.39 7.62 -12.62
N THR A 167 0.44 8.65 -12.61
CA THR A 167 1.26 9.03 -13.76
C THR A 167 2.65 8.44 -13.62
N VAL A 168 2.99 7.51 -14.52
CA VAL A 168 4.28 6.82 -14.50
C VAL A 168 4.84 6.65 -15.91
N SER A 169 6.17 6.61 -16.01
CA SER A 169 6.88 5.94 -17.09
C SER A 169 7.30 4.54 -16.65
N PHE A 170 7.32 3.62 -17.60
CA PHE A 170 7.75 2.25 -17.37
C PHE A 170 9.09 2.00 -18.04
N THR A 171 9.91 1.17 -17.40
CA THR A 171 11.00 0.47 -18.04
C THR A 171 10.87 -1.02 -17.75
N TYR A 172 10.85 -1.86 -18.79
CA TYR A 172 10.70 -3.30 -18.64
C TYR A 172 11.32 -4.06 -19.81
N THR A 173 11.53 -5.36 -19.63
CA THR A 173 12.09 -6.24 -20.67
C THR A 173 11.01 -7.18 -21.19
N VAL A 174 10.98 -7.38 -22.51
CA VAL A 174 10.11 -8.35 -23.19
C VAL A 174 10.97 -9.33 -23.98
N GLU A 175 10.75 -10.62 -23.77
CA GLU A 175 11.50 -11.68 -24.45
C GLU A 175 10.96 -11.95 -25.87
N GLY A 176 11.87 -12.29 -26.79
CA GLY A 176 11.52 -12.90 -28.07
C GLY A 176 10.81 -12.00 -29.10
N ILE A 177 10.72 -10.69 -28.85
CA ILE A 177 10.03 -9.75 -29.75
C ILE A 177 10.94 -8.56 -30.08
N THR A 178 11.06 -8.25 -31.37
CA THR A 178 11.66 -6.99 -31.84
C THR A 178 10.62 -5.88 -31.82
N ILE A 179 10.89 -4.82 -31.08
CA ILE A 179 9.96 -3.70 -30.88
C ILE A 179 10.62 -2.45 -31.42
N SER A 180 9.85 -1.61 -32.10
CA SER A 180 10.32 -0.31 -32.60
C SER A 180 9.82 0.81 -31.70
N ILE A 181 10.59 1.91 -31.68
CA ILE A 181 10.15 3.16 -31.05
C ILE A 181 8.92 3.67 -31.81
N GLY A 182 7.90 4.12 -31.07
CA GLY A 182 6.62 4.56 -31.63
C GLY A 182 5.56 4.69 -30.54
N GLY A 183 4.59 5.60 -30.74
CA GLY A 183 3.50 5.84 -29.79
C GLY A 183 3.98 6.26 -28.39
N ASP A 184 3.69 5.42 -27.39
CA ASP A 184 4.09 5.57 -25.99
C ASP A 184 5.53 5.09 -25.72
N ILE A 185 6.16 4.35 -26.64
CA ILE A 185 7.51 3.81 -26.50
C ILE A 185 8.53 4.86 -26.97
N LEU A 186 9.38 5.32 -26.05
CA LEU A 186 10.41 6.33 -26.33
C LEU A 186 11.80 5.73 -26.55
N GLY A 187 12.06 4.55 -26.00
CA GLY A 187 13.37 3.92 -26.06
C GLY A 187 13.24 2.41 -26.17
N VAL A 188 14.09 1.84 -27.01
CA VAL A 188 14.25 0.39 -27.15
C VAL A 188 15.74 0.08 -27.17
N SER A 189 16.17 -0.91 -26.39
CA SER A 189 17.52 -1.47 -26.46
C SER A 189 17.51 -2.98 -26.33
N THR A 190 18.41 -3.65 -27.03
CA THR A 190 18.60 -5.10 -26.92
C THR A 190 19.45 -5.41 -25.69
N THR A 191 19.00 -6.33 -24.86
CA THR A 191 19.74 -6.92 -23.74
C THR A 191 19.91 -8.44 -23.97
N THR A 192 20.66 -9.11 -23.11
CA THR A 192 20.77 -10.58 -23.14
C THR A 192 19.43 -11.27 -22.90
N ASP A 193 18.54 -10.60 -22.16
CA ASP A 193 17.28 -11.14 -21.66
C ASP A 193 16.09 -10.70 -22.54
N GLY A 194 16.35 -10.04 -23.67
CA GLY A 194 15.32 -9.61 -24.63
C GLY A 194 15.41 -8.14 -24.99
N THR A 195 14.25 -7.53 -25.23
CA THR A 195 14.13 -6.14 -25.65
C THR A 195 13.71 -5.29 -24.46
N ARG A 196 14.59 -4.41 -23.98
CA ARG A 196 14.28 -3.42 -22.94
C ARG A 196 13.55 -2.23 -23.57
N ILE A 197 12.40 -1.89 -23.00
CA ILE A 197 11.50 -0.84 -23.44
C ILE A 197 11.49 0.25 -22.37
N THR A 198 11.56 1.51 -22.78
CA THR A 198 11.28 2.67 -21.91
C THR A 198 10.15 3.49 -22.52
N THR A 199 9.15 3.82 -21.71
CA THR A 199 7.95 4.55 -22.16
C THR A 199 8.00 6.01 -21.75
N ARG A 200 7.20 6.84 -22.41
CA ARG A 200 6.85 8.16 -21.87
C ARG A 200 6.01 8.03 -20.61
N ALA A 201 6.00 9.08 -19.80
CA ALA A 201 5.09 9.16 -18.68
C ALA A 201 3.65 9.33 -19.20
N LYS A 202 2.72 8.56 -18.63
CA LYS A 202 1.29 8.58 -18.95
C LYS A 202 0.49 8.33 -17.68
N THR A 203 -0.69 8.92 -17.59
CA THR A 203 -1.63 8.66 -16.50
C THR A 203 -2.45 7.43 -16.83
N TYR A 204 -2.48 6.48 -15.90
CA TYR A 204 -3.33 5.30 -15.92
C TYR A 204 -4.30 5.42 -14.76
N ASP A 205 -5.55 5.04 -14.97
CA ASP A 205 -6.57 5.15 -13.96
C ASP A 205 -7.65 4.07 -14.05
N ILE A 206 -8.24 3.78 -12.91
CA ILE A 206 -9.39 2.92 -12.77
C ILE A 206 -10.47 3.66 -11.98
N ASN A 207 -11.71 3.39 -12.33
CA ASN A 207 -12.88 3.78 -11.53
C ASN A 207 -13.44 2.53 -10.86
N ILE A 208 -13.81 2.66 -9.59
CA ILE A 208 -14.41 1.64 -8.76
C ILE A 208 -15.83 2.07 -8.47
N THR A 209 -16.78 1.20 -8.77
CA THR A 209 -18.22 1.43 -8.62
C THR A 209 -18.87 0.22 -7.97
N GLU A 210 -20.14 0.30 -7.62
CA GLU A 210 -20.88 -0.82 -7.04
C GLU A 210 -20.82 -2.11 -7.87
N SER A 211 -20.81 -2.02 -9.22
CA SER A 211 -20.72 -3.23 -10.05
C SER A 211 -19.36 -3.94 -9.97
N ASP A 212 -18.37 -3.31 -9.36
CA ASP A 212 -17.05 -3.91 -9.12
C ASP A 212 -16.98 -4.63 -7.75
N LEU A 213 -17.98 -4.43 -6.87
CA LEU A 213 -17.97 -4.82 -5.44
C LEU A 213 -18.88 -6.00 -5.10
#